data_AF-A0A292SI07-F1
#
_entry.id   AF-A0A292SI07-F1
#
_cell.length_a   1.000
_cell.length_b   1.000
_cell.length_c   1.000
_cell.angle_alpha   90.00
_cell.angle_beta   90.00
_cell.angle_gamma   90.00
#
_symmetry.space_group_name_H-M   'P 1'
#
loop_
_entity.id
_entity.type
_entity.pdbx_description
1 polymer ?
#
loop_
_entity_poly.entity_id
_entity_poly.type
_entity_poly.pdbx_seq_one_letter_code
_entity_poly.pdbx_strand_id
1 'polypeptide(L)'
;MIMLAVAFLLGMILCLLFGVPYIDFLKKKMIGQYVKDCAPEAHAKKQGTPTTGGVFIILAIILASIIVLALAQRLTTEAFIILLTLLFYTFAGFQDDYIKIKGKGNDGLTARGKLLRQIAIAMLPILYLMMSKTGAGDLTVGHYVLHLGWLYPIFAVFVITGASNAYNLTDGLDGLAASTGIFAFAACAIICLFTGASEAAIISAVVAGALAGFLKYNKPKAQVFMGDTGSLALGGFVVSAAYMLKIPLFIPIVAFIYFIEVLSVI
;
A
#
# COMPACT_ATOMS: atom_id res chain seq x y z
N MET A 1 -20.75 -3.42 9.28
CA MET A 1 -21.02 -2.42 8.21
C MET A 1 -20.84 -0.98 8.68
N ILE A 2 -21.48 -0.53 9.78
CA ILE A 2 -21.33 0.86 10.28
C ILE A 2 -19.86 1.24 10.50
N MET A 3 -19.08 0.39 11.18
CA MET A 3 -17.65 0.66 11.42
C MET A 3 -16.80 0.77 10.14
N LEU A 4 -17.20 0.10 9.06
CA LEU A 4 -16.50 0.23 7.77
C LEU A 4 -16.79 1.58 7.11
N ALA A 5 -18.02 2.07 7.21
CA ALA A 5 -18.37 3.41 6.75
C ALA A 5 -17.63 4.49 7.56
N VAL A 6 -17.57 4.33 8.88
CA VAL A 6 -16.80 5.23 9.77
C VAL A 6 -15.31 5.19 9.41
N ALA A 7 -14.74 3.99 9.22
CA ALA A 7 -13.36 3.81 8.77
C ALA A 7 -13.06 4.56 7.46
N PHE A 8 -13.90 4.35 6.45
CA PHE A 8 -13.75 5.01 5.16
C PHE A 8 -13.82 6.54 5.29
N LEU A 9 -14.85 7.06 5.96
CA LEU A 9 -15.02 8.51 6.11
C LEU A 9 -13.87 9.13 6.91
N LEU A 10 -13.43 8.49 7.99
CA LEU A 10 -12.34 9.01 8.80
C LEU A 10 -11.00 9.00 8.04
N GLY A 11 -10.71 7.93 7.30
CA GLY A 11 -9.53 7.87 6.42
C GLY A 11 -9.54 8.98 5.37
N MET A 12 -10.70 9.22 4.73
CA MET A 12 -10.88 10.28 3.73
C MET A 12 -10.69 11.66 4.34
N ILE A 13 -11.35 11.95 5.47
CA ILE A 13 -11.28 13.26 6.14
C ILE A 13 -9.86 13.54 6.60
N LEU A 14 -9.21 12.61 7.29
CA LEU A 14 -7.83 12.82 7.77
C LEU A 14 -6.86 13.00 6.60
N CYS A 15 -7.01 12.25 5.51
CA CYS A 15 -6.15 12.42 4.34
C CYS A 15 -6.33 13.79 3.67
N LEU A 16 -7.57 14.30 3.59
CA LEU A 16 -7.84 15.66 3.10
C LEU A 16 -7.22 16.73 4.03
N LEU A 17 -7.40 16.58 5.34
CA LEU A 17 -6.87 17.54 6.31
C LEU A 17 -5.34 17.57 6.33
N PHE A 18 -4.68 16.40 6.28
CA PHE A 18 -3.22 16.31 6.31
C PHE A 18 -2.57 16.67 4.98
N GLY A 19 -3.29 16.47 3.86
CA GLY A 19 -2.80 16.82 2.54
C GLY A 19 -2.52 18.31 2.37
N VAL A 20 -3.38 19.19 2.90
CA VAL A 20 -3.26 20.66 2.74
C VAL A 20 -1.90 21.19 3.23
N PRO A 21 -1.52 21.07 4.53
CA PRO A 21 -0.26 21.62 5.02
C PRO A 21 0.96 20.90 4.43
N TYR A 22 0.84 19.61 4.12
CA TYR A 22 1.97 18.83 3.61
C TYR A 22 2.30 19.18 2.16
N ILE A 23 1.29 19.32 1.29
CA ILE A 23 1.49 19.74 -0.10
C ILE A 23 2.10 21.15 -0.15
N ASP A 24 1.62 22.07 0.70
CA ASP A 24 2.19 23.41 0.79
C ASP A 24 3.66 23.39 1.24
N PHE A 25 4.01 22.52 2.19
CA PHE A 25 5.38 22.31 2.62
C PHE A 25 6.26 21.81 1.46
N LEU A 26 5.81 20.79 0.72
CA LEU A 26 6.57 20.23 -0.40
C LEU A 26 6.81 21.26 -1.52
N LYS A 27 5.78 22.04 -1.86
CA LYS A 27 5.87 23.13 -2.86
C LYS A 27 6.87 24.19 -2.44
N LYS A 28 6.84 24.64 -1.18
CA LYS A 28 7.78 25.64 -0.63
C LYS A 28 9.23 25.17 -0.62
N LYS A 29 9.46 23.87 -0.44
CA LYS A 29 10.80 23.26 -0.43
C LYS A 29 11.28 22.81 -1.82
N MET A 30 10.47 23.03 -2.86
CA MET A 30 10.75 22.60 -4.25
C MET A 30 11.11 21.10 -4.34
N ILE A 31 10.47 20.28 -3.50
CA ILE A 31 10.66 18.82 -3.50
C ILE A 31 9.78 18.24 -4.61
N GLY A 32 10.17 18.50 -5.86
CA GLY A 32 9.49 18.03 -7.06
C GLY A 32 10.20 16.83 -7.69
N GLN A 33 9.46 16.04 -8.47
CA GLN A 33 10.03 14.96 -9.26
C GLN A 33 10.93 15.51 -10.39
N TYR A 34 12.10 14.90 -10.56
CA TYR A 34 13.00 15.14 -11.69
C TYR A 34 12.68 14.13 -12.80
N VAL A 35 12.18 14.60 -13.94
CA VAL A 35 11.84 13.75 -15.09
C VAL A 35 13.05 13.68 -16.01
N LYS A 36 13.47 12.48 -16.42
CA LYS A 36 14.55 12.26 -17.40
C LYS A 36 14.21 12.92 -18.74
N ASP A 37 15.20 13.50 -19.43
CA ASP A 37 15.05 14.13 -20.75
C ASP A 37 14.53 13.16 -21.84
N CYS A 38 14.66 11.85 -21.64
CA CYS A 38 14.23 10.79 -22.55
C CYS A 38 12.80 10.26 -22.27
N ALA A 39 12.06 10.84 -21.32
CA ALA A 39 10.68 10.44 -21.05
C ALA A 39 9.73 10.96 -22.16
N PRO A 40 8.66 10.22 -22.52
CA PRO A 40 7.68 10.67 -23.51
C PRO A 40 7.15 12.08 -23.19
N GLU A 41 6.78 12.90 -24.19
CA GLU A 41 6.34 14.30 -23.99
C GLU A 41 5.21 14.48 -22.95
N ALA A 42 4.36 13.47 -22.77
CA ALA A 42 3.32 13.45 -21.74
C ALA A 42 3.89 13.44 -20.30
N HIS A 43 5.06 12.85 -20.09
CA HIS A 43 5.79 12.84 -18.81
C HIS A 43 6.63 14.11 -18.61
N ALA A 44 7.11 14.76 -19.68
CA ALA A 44 7.85 16.02 -19.60
C ALA A 44 7.02 17.15 -18.97
N LYS A 45 5.70 17.17 -19.19
CA LYS A 45 4.76 18.14 -18.57
C LYS A 45 4.55 17.94 -17.06
N LYS A 46 5.07 16.86 -16.47
CA LYS A 46 4.95 16.51 -15.04
C LYS A 46 6.17 16.96 -14.22
N GLN A 47 7.15 17.60 -14.85
CA GLN A 47 8.34 18.13 -14.18
C GLN A 47 7.95 19.14 -13.09
N GLY A 48 8.47 18.93 -11.87
CA GLY A 48 8.26 19.84 -10.75
C GLY A 48 7.01 19.55 -9.90
N THR A 49 6.16 18.58 -10.24
CA THR A 49 5.09 18.14 -9.33
C THR A 49 5.71 17.50 -8.08
N PRO A 50 5.29 17.92 -6.86
CA PRO A 50 5.76 17.33 -5.62
C PRO A 50 5.63 15.80 -5.57
N THR A 51 6.64 15.13 -5.02
CA THR A 51 6.59 13.68 -4.71
C THR A 51 6.56 13.46 -3.19
N THR A 52 6.43 12.21 -2.73
CA THR A 52 6.30 11.78 -1.33
C THR A 52 4.94 12.02 -0.67
N GLY A 53 3.87 12.16 -1.45
CA GLY A 53 2.50 12.27 -0.93
C GLY A 53 2.08 11.08 -0.05
N GLY A 54 2.72 9.92 -0.22
CA GLY A 54 2.55 8.76 0.63
C GLY A 54 2.68 9.04 2.12
N VAL A 55 3.51 10.00 2.54
CA VAL A 55 3.69 10.33 3.97
C VAL A 55 2.36 10.70 4.65
N PHE A 56 1.61 11.63 4.07
CA PHE A 56 0.36 12.07 4.70
C PHE A 56 -0.78 11.06 4.51
N ILE A 57 -0.77 10.28 3.43
CA ILE A 57 -1.71 9.20 3.20
C ILE A 57 -1.54 8.13 4.30
N ILE A 58 -0.31 7.66 4.53
CA ILE A 58 -0.05 6.63 5.53
C ILE A 58 -0.29 7.16 6.94
N LEU A 59 0.07 8.41 7.24
CA LEU A 59 -0.25 9.03 8.53
C LEU A 59 -1.77 9.04 8.78
N ALA A 60 -2.56 9.41 7.78
CA ALA A 60 -4.02 9.36 7.85
C ALA A 60 -4.53 7.92 8.07
N ILE A 61 -3.96 6.94 7.36
CA ILE A 61 -4.32 5.52 7.50
C ILE A 61 -4.04 5.01 8.89
N ILE A 62 -2.83 5.21 9.42
CA ILE A 62 -2.43 4.72 10.74
C ILE A 62 -3.34 5.36 11.82
N LEU A 63 -3.52 6.67 11.78
CA LEU A 63 -4.32 7.36 12.79
C LEU A 63 -5.81 6.96 12.73
N ALA A 64 -6.42 6.96 11.54
CA ALA A 64 -7.80 6.52 11.39
C ALA A 64 -7.98 5.06 11.79
N SER A 65 -7.04 4.18 11.43
CA SER A 65 -7.10 2.75 11.78
C SER A 65 -7.05 2.57 13.29
N ILE A 66 -6.11 3.21 13.99
CA ILE A 66 -6.02 3.12 15.46
C ILE A 66 -7.32 3.59 16.11
N ILE A 67 -7.87 4.72 15.67
CA ILE A 67 -9.12 5.27 16.22
C ILE A 67 -10.28 4.29 15.99
N VAL A 68 -10.50 3.84 14.75
CA VAL A 68 -11.66 3.00 14.43
C VAL A 68 -11.53 1.60 15.02
N LEU A 69 -10.32 1.03 15.04
CA LEU A 69 -10.06 -0.25 15.72
C LEU A 69 -10.30 -0.14 17.23
N ALA A 70 -9.90 0.96 17.87
CA ALA A 70 -10.18 1.20 19.28
C ALA A 70 -11.70 1.29 19.54
N LEU A 71 -12.42 2.06 18.72
CA LEU A 71 -13.88 2.18 18.80
C LEU A 71 -14.60 0.85 18.56
N ALA A 72 -14.05 0.00 17.70
CA ALA A 72 -14.58 -1.33 17.42
C ALA A 72 -14.18 -2.38 18.46
N GLN A 73 -13.33 -2.03 19.44
CA GLN A 73 -12.70 -2.97 20.39
C GLN A 73 -11.91 -4.09 19.68
N ARG A 74 -11.21 -3.74 18.59
CA ARG A 74 -10.44 -4.64 17.71
C ARG A 74 -8.96 -4.27 17.63
N LEU A 75 -8.40 -3.67 18.68
CA LEU A 75 -6.96 -3.48 18.80
C LEU A 75 -6.28 -4.80 19.20
N THR A 76 -6.13 -5.69 18.22
CA THR A 76 -5.49 -7.00 18.39
C THR A 76 -4.03 -6.98 17.94
N THR A 77 -3.29 -8.03 18.28
CA THR A 77 -1.92 -8.24 17.78
C THR A 77 -1.88 -8.31 16.25
N GLU A 78 -2.91 -8.89 15.62
CA GLU A 78 -3.02 -8.96 14.16
C GLU A 78 -3.10 -7.56 13.54
N ALA A 79 -3.97 -6.70 14.07
CA ALA A 79 -4.08 -5.32 13.63
C ALA A 79 -2.75 -4.56 13.81
N PHE A 80 -2.07 -4.78 14.93
CA PHE A 80 -0.76 -4.17 15.19
C PHE A 80 0.31 -4.60 14.19
N ILE A 81 0.42 -5.90 13.89
CA ILE A 81 1.37 -6.43 12.91
C ILE A 81 1.09 -5.87 11.51
N ILE A 82 -0.18 -5.75 11.12
CA ILE A 82 -0.59 -5.15 9.84
C ILE A 82 -0.13 -3.68 9.76
N LEU A 83 -0.43 -2.88 10.78
CA LEU A 83 -0.05 -1.46 10.82
C LEU A 83 1.47 -1.28 10.91
N LEU A 84 2.17 -2.15 11.62
CA LEU A 84 3.63 -2.14 11.71
C LEU A 84 4.27 -2.49 10.36
N THR A 85 3.71 -3.46 9.64
CA THR A 85 4.15 -3.81 8.28
C THR A 85 3.99 -2.61 7.35
N LEU A 86 2.82 -1.95 7.38
CA LEU A 86 2.57 -0.73 6.60
C LEU A 86 3.61 0.35 6.91
N LEU A 87 3.88 0.59 8.21
CA LEU A 87 4.85 1.58 8.67
C LEU A 87 6.27 1.29 8.16
N PHE A 88 6.72 0.04 8.24
CA PHE A 88 8.06 -0.33 7.75
C PHE A 88 8.19 -0.20 6.24
N TYR A 89 7.17 -0.60 5.46
CA TYR A 89 7.20 -0.35 4.01
C TYR A 89 7.20 1.15 3.69
N THR A 90 6.52 1.96 4.52
CA THR A 90 6.53 3.42 4.37
C THR A 90 7.93 3.97 4.57
N PHE A 91 8.66 3.50 5.57
CA PHE A 91 10.06 3.89 5.77
C PHE A 91 10.96 3.45 4.62
N ALA A 92 10.77 2.23 4.09
CA ALA A 92 11.54 1.76 2.95
C ALA A 92 11.29 2.62 1.70
N GLY A 93 10.03 2.95 1.41
CA GLY A 93 9.67 3.82 0.29
C GLY A 93 10.11 5.27 0.49
N PHE A 94 9.99 5.81 1.71
CA PHE A 94 10.47 7.14 2.04
C PHE A 94 11.98 7.27 1.92
N GLN A 95 12.73 6.24 2.34
CA GLN A 95 14.18 6.19 2.13
C GLN A 95 14.52 6.29 0.64
N ASP A 96 13.79 5.56 -0.21
CA ASP A 96 13.98 5.57 -1.66
C ASP A 96 13.69 6.96 -2.26
N ASP A 97 12.52 7.52 -1.95
CA ASP A 97 12.13 8.86 -2.39
C ASP A 97 13.12 9.94 -1.91
N TYR A 98 13.57 9.86 -0.66
CA TYR A 98 14.53 10.81 -0.10
C TYR A 98 15.88 10.77 -0.83
N ILE A 99 16.37 9.57 -1.20
CA ILE A 99 17.59 9.41 -1.98
C ILE A 99 17.44 10.02 -3.38
N LYS A 100 16.32 9.78 -4.07
CA LYS A 100 16.01 10.38 -5.38
C LYS A 100 16.06 11.92 -5.31
N ILE A 101 15.39 12.49 -4.30
CA ILE A 101 15.35 13.94 -4.07
C ILE A 101 16.75 14.51 -3.83
N LYS A 102 17.54 13.88 -2.95
CA LYS A 102 18.89 14.36 -2.60
C LYS A 102 19.88 14.21 -3.77
N GLY A 103 19.75 13.15 -4.55
CA GLY A 103 20.60 12.85 -5.71
C GLY A 103 20.35 13.74 -6.92
N LYS A 104 19.27 14.54 -6.94
CA LYS A 104 18.80 15.31 -8.11
C LYS A 104 18.71 14.45 -9.39
N GLY A 105 18.37 13.18 -9.21
CA GLY A 105 18.24 12.20 -10.27
C GLY A 105 17.04 11.30 -9.98
N ASN A 106 16.77 10.37 -10.88
CA ASN A 106 15.67 9.42 -10.69
C ASN A 106 16.14 8.09 -10.06
N ASP A 107 17.45 7.98 -9.79
CA ASP A 107 18.04 6.77 -9.21
C ASP A 107 17.81 6.78 -7.70
N GLY A 108 16.92 5.89 -7.25
CA GLY A 108 16.69 5.61 -5.83
C GLY A 108 17.69 4.60 -5.28
N LEU A 109 17.23 3.75 -4.37
CA LEU A 109 17.97 2.58 -3.94
C LEU A 109 18.24 1.66 -5.14
N THR A 110 19.35 0.93 -5.08
CA THR A 110 19.59 -0.16 -6.03
C THR A 110 18.43 -1.15 -5.97
N ALA A 111 18.01 -1.69 -7.11
CA ALA A 111 16.88 -2.64 -7.17
C ALA A 111 17.04 -3.80 -6.17
N ARG A 112 18.27 -4.33 -6.03
CA ARG A 112 18.60 -5.35 -5.02
C ARG A 112 18.41 -4.84 -3.59
N GLY A 113 18.88 -3.63 -3.29
CA GLY A 113 18.71 -3.02 -1.96
C GLY A 113 17.24 -2.76 -1.62
N LYS A 114 16.44 -2.33 -2.60
CA LYS A 114 14.99 -2.14 -2.44
C LYS A 114 14.30 -3.47 -2.12
N LEU A 115 14.55 -4.49 -2.95
CA LEU A 115 13.97 -5.82 -2.78
C LEU A 115 14.35 -6.47 -1.44
N LEU A 116 15.62 -6.40 -1.02
CA LEU A 116 16.07 -6.97 0.26
C LEU A 116 15.31 -6.39 1.47
N ARG A 117 15.02 -5.09 1.45
CA ARG A 117 14.21 -4.44 2.50
C ARG A 117 12.77 -4.93 2.45
N GLN A 118 12.16 -5.00 1.26
CA GLN A 118 10.79 -5.50 1.12
C GLN A 118 10.68 -6.95 1.62
N ILE A 119 11.65 -7.81 1.29
CA ILE A 119 11.73 -9.19 1.80
C ILE A 119 11.80 -9.19 3.32
N ALA A 120 12.72 -8.42 3.92
CA ALA A 120 12.87 -8.36 5.38
C ALA A 120 11.58 -7.90 6.08
N ILE A 121 10.87 -6.93 5.50
CA ILE A 121 9.60 -6.42 6.05
C ILE A 121 8.47 -7.45 5.86
N ALA A 122 8.38 -8.09 4.69
CA ALA A 122 7.38 -9.12 4.39
C ALA A 122 7.49 -10.34 5.34
N MET A 123 8.69 -10.64 5.84
CA MET A 123 8.87 -11.72 6.82
C MET A 123 8.14 -11.47 8.14
N LEU A 124 7.91 -10.23 8.55
CA LEU A 124 7.24 -9.90 9.82
C LEU A 124 5.83 -10.54 9.94
N PRO A 125 4.86 -10.23 9.04
CA PRO A 125 3.53 -10.83 9.10
C PRO A 125 3.56 -12.35 8.84
N ILE A 126 4.48 -12.83 8.01
CA ILE A 126 4.62 -14.26 7.69
C ILE A 126 5.06 -15.07 8.91
N LEU A 127 6.14 -14.65 9.58
CA LEU A 127 6.65 -15.35 10.76
C LEU A 127 5.63 -15.31 11.90
N TYR A 128 4.97 -14.17 12.09
CA TYR A 128 3.86 -14.08 13.04
C TYR A 128 2.78 -15.10 12.72
N LEU A 129 2.33 -15.20 11.46
CA LEU A 129 1.32 -16.18 11.05
C LEU A 129 1.78 -17.62 11.32
N MET A 130 3.02 -17.96 10.95
CA MET A 130 3.59 -19.29 11.16
C MET A 130 3.68 -19.70 12.63
N MET A 131 3.94 -18.74 13.51
CA MET A 131 4.07 -19.00 14.95
C MET A 131 2.72 -18.98 15.68
N SER A 132 1.73 -18.26 15.16
CA SER A 132 0.47 -18.01 15.87
C SER A 132 -0.74 -18.80 15.37
N LYS A 133 -0.69 -19.34 14.14
CA LYS A 133 -1.82 -20.06 13.53
C LYS A 133 -1.40 -21.46 13.08
N THR A 134 -2.18 -22.46 13.50
CA THR A 134 -2.07 -23.82 12.96
C THR A 134 -2.42 -23.83 11.46
N GLY A 135 -1.70 -24.60 10.64
CA GLY A 135 -1.90 -24.64 9.19
C GLY A 135 -1.60 -23.31 8.49
N ALA A 136 -0.70 -22.49 9.05
CA ALA A 136 -0.23 -21.25 8.40
C ALA A 136 0.53 -21.53 7.09
N GLY A 137 1.13 -22.71 6.96
CA GLY A 137 1.83 -23.16 5.76
C GLY A 137 0.90 -23.67 4.65
N ASP A 138 -0.40 -23.55 4.81
CA ASP A 138 -1.39 -24.06 3.87
C ASP A 138 -1.85 -22.97 2.91
N LEU A 139 -1.87 -23.31 1.62
CA LEU A 139 -2.44 -22.49 0.56
C LEU A 139 -3.80 -23.07 0.16
N THR A 140 -4.88 -22.40 0.55
CA THR A 140 -6.23 -22.84 0.20
C THR A 140 -6.69 -22.24 -1.13
N VAL A 141 -7.09 -23.12 -2.05
CA VAL A 141 -7.66 -22.77 -3.35
C VAL A 141 -9.05 -23.41 -3.48
N GLY A 142 -10.11 -22.66 -3.14
CA GLY A 142 -11.47 -23.20 -3.08
C GLY A 142 -11.56 -24.31 -2.03
N HIS A 143 -11.89 -25.53 -2.46
CA HIS A 143 -11.92 -26.72 -1.59
C HIS A 143 -10.57 -27.45 -1.50
N TYR A 144 -9.58 -27.08 -2.31
CA TYR A 144 -8.27 -27.70 -2.31
C TYR A 144 -7.35 -27.00 -1.32
N VAL A 145 -6.62 -27.78 -0.52
CA VAL A 145 -5.62 -27.27 0.42
C VAL A 145 -4.25 -27.81 -0.02
N LEU A 146 -3.35 -26.91 -0.39
CA LEU A 146 -1.97 -27.24 -0.72
C LEU A 146 -1.09 -26.96 0.49
N HIS A 147 -0.52 -28.02 1.08
CA HIS A 147 0.38 -27.94 2.23
C HIS A 147 1.79 -27.54 1.79
N LEU A 148 2.09 -26.24 1.74
CA LEU A 148 3.43 -25.74 1.38
C LEU A 148 4.44 -25.89 2.53
N GLY A 149 3.96 -25.93 3.78
CA GLY A 149 4.82 -26.07 4.96
C GLY A 149 5.93 -25.01 4.99
N TRP A 150 7.18 -25.46 4.98
CA TRP A 150 8.37 -24.59 4.98
C TRP A 150 8.57 -23.78 3.70
N LEU A 151 7.90 -24.13 2.59
CA LEU A 151 7.93 -23.35 1.35
C LEU A 151 7.00 -22.14 1.38
N TYR A 152 6.06 -22.10 2.34
CA TYR A 152 5.08 -21.02 2.43
C TYR A 152 5.70 -19.63 2.59
N PRO A 153 6.71 -19.41 3.46
CA PRO A 153 7.34 -18.09 3.58
C PRO A 153 7.96 -17.60 2.28
N ILE A 154 8.60 -18.49 1.53
CA ILE A 154 9.24 -18.15 0.25
C ILE A 154 8.17 -17.69 -0.74
N PHE A 155 7.08 -18.45 -0.83
CA PHE A 155 5.93 -18.09 -1.66
C PHE A 155 5.28 -16.77 -1.23
N ALA A 156 4.99 -16.59 0.05
CA ALA A 156 4.34 -15.40 0.57
C ALA A 156 5.22 -14.14 0.40
N VAL A 157 6.54 -14.23 0.61
CA VAL A 157 7.47 -13.14 0.32
C VAL A 157 7.43 -12.77 -1.15
N PHE A 158 7.48 -13.75 -2.06
CA PHE A 158 7.42 -13.49 -3.50
C PHE A 158 6.14 -12.73 -3.87
N VAL A 159 4.99 -13.13 -3.34
CA VAL A 159 3.71 -12.49 -3.66
C VAL A 159 3.59 -11.10 -3.01
N ILE A 160 4.01 -10.92 -1.75
CA ILE A 160 3.98 -9.62 -1.06
C ILE A 160 4.88 -8.61 -1.78
N THR A 161 6.13 -8.99 -2.03
CA THR A 161 7.10 -8.12 -2.70
C THR A 161 6.70 -7.85 -4.16
N GLY A 162 6.19 -8.86 -4.86
CA GLY A 162 5.63 -8.72 -6.21
C GLY A 162 4.50 -7.70 -6.25
N ALA A 163 3.51 -7.80 -5.36
CA ALA A 163 2.39 -6.86 -5.30
C ALA A 163 2.81 -5.44 -4.88
N SER A 164 3.77 -5.31 -3.96
CA SER A 164 4.35 -4.00 -3.60
C SER A 164 4.97 -3.31 -4.82
N ASN A 165 5.73 -4.04 -5.63
CA ASN A 165 6.31 -3.51 -6.87
C ASN A 165 5.25 -3.27 -7.95
N ALA A 166 4.25 -4.15 -8.09
CA ALA A 166 3.15 -3.99 -9.03
C ALA A 166 2.35 -2.71 -8.79
N TYR A 167 2.03 -2.43 -7.52
CA TYR A 167 1.34 -1.21 -7.12
C TYR A 167 2.21 0.04 -7.38
N ASN A 168 3.51 -0.05 -7.14
CA ASN A 168 4.48 1.01 -7.45
C ASN A 168 4.58 1.32 -8.95
N LEU A 169 4.53 0.31 -9.81
CA LEU A 169 4.47 0.50 -11.26
C LEU A 169 3.17 1.18 -11.70
N THR A 170 2.05 0.87 -11.05
CA THR A 170 0.74 1.47 -11.34
C THR A 170 0.66 2.96 -10.96
N ASP A 171 1.53 3.45 -10.06
CA ASP A 171 1.63 4.86 -9.64
C ASP A 171 2.35 5.76 -10.67
N GLY A 172 2.41 5.35 -11.94
CA GLY A 172 3.03 6.11 -13.03
C GLY A 172 2.14 7.18 -13.68
N LEU A 173 0.82 7.12 -13.46
CA LEU A 173 -0.18 8.03 -14.05
C LEU A 173 -1.02 8.74 -12.97
N ASP A 174 -1.39 9.99 -13.26
CA ASP A 174 -2.16 10.86 -12.36
C ASP A 174 -3.50 10.20 -12.00
N GLY A 175 -3.68 9.87 -10.72
CA GLY A 175 -4.90 9.29 -10.20
C GLY A 175 -5.08 7.79 -10.48
N LEU A 176 -4.19 7.11 -11.21
CA LEU A 176 -4.38 5.71 -11.58
C LEU A 176 -4.28 4.77 -10.37
N ALA A 177 -3.14 4.77 -9.66
CA ALA A 177 -2.96 3.94 -8.47
C ALA A 177 -4.00 4.26 -7.38
N ALA A 178 -4.30 5.54 -7.17
CA ALA A 178 -5.31 5.96 -6.21
C ALA A 178 -6.71 5.47 -6.58
N SER A 179 -7.17 5.71 -7.82
CA SER A 179 -8.53 5.33 -8.25
C SER A 179 -8.74 3.82 -8.27
N THR A 180 -7.79 3.06 -8.82
CA THR A 180 -7.84 1.58 -8.81
C THR A 180 -7.75 1.04 -7.38
N GLY A 181 -6.91 1.65 -6.55
CA GLY A 181 -6.76 1.34 -5.13
C GLY A 181 -8.05 1.49 -4.33
N ILE A 182 -8.85 2.55 -4.56
CA ILE A 182 -10.13 2.75 -3.85
C ILE A 182 -11.03 1.51 -4.00
N PHE A 183 -11.23 1.04 -5.23
CA PHE A 183 -12.08 -0.13 -5.50
C PHE A 183 -11.46 -1.42 -4.97
N ALA A 184 -10.15 -1.60 -5.17
CA ALA A 184 -9.39 -2.73 -4.65
C ALA A 184 -9.53 -2.89 -3.13
N PHE A 185 -9.30 -1.80 -2.37
CA PHE A 185 -9.37 -1.81 -0.91
C PHE A 185 -10.80 -1.83 -0.38
N ALA A 186 -11.78 -1.25 -1.10
CA ALA A 186 -13.19 -1.38 -0.74
C ALA A 186 -13.67 -2.84 -0.89
N ALA A 187 -13.31 -3.51 -1.98
CA ALA A 187 -13.58 -4.94 -2.15
C ALA A 187 -12.89 -5.76 -1.05
N CYS A 188 -11.63 -5.44 -0.74
CA CYS A 188 -10.90 -6.08 0.35
C CYS A 188 -11.61 -5.93 1.70
N ALA A 189 -12.10 -4.73 2.01
CA ALA A 189 -12.84 -4.47 3.24
C ALA A 189 -14.11 -5.33 3.35
N ILE A 190 -14.86 -5.44 2.26
CA ILE A 190 -16.10 -6.24 2.20
C ILE A 190 -15.78 -7.72 2.38
N ILE A 191 -14.79 -8.24 1.67
CA ILE A 191 -14.44 -9.67 1.77
C ILE A 191 -13.92 -10.02 3.15
N CYS A 192 -13.01 -9.22 3.69
CA CYS A 192 -12.50 -9.42 5.04
C CYS A 192 -13.64 -9.41 6.08
N LEU A 193 -14.66 -8.58 5.89
CA LEU A 193 -15.83 -8.58 6.77
C LEU A 193 -16.57 -9.92 6.74
N PHE A 194 -16.80 -10.50 5.55
CA PHE A 194 -17.52 -11.76 5.40
C PHE A 194 -16.70 -13.00 5.79
N THR A 195 -15.37 -12.89 5.79
CA THR A 195 -14.48 -13.98 6.22
C THR A 195 -14.09 -13.91 7.69
N GLY A 196 -14.68 -12.98 8.46
CA GLY A 196 -14.43 -12.83 9.90
C GLY A 196 -13.18 -12.03 10.26
N ALA A 197 -12.48 -11.49 9.26
CA ALA A 197 -11.27 -10.70 9.37
C ALA A 197 -11.55 -9.20 9.64
N SER A 198 -12.17 -8.93 10.79
CA SER A 198 -12.74 -7.60 11.09
C SER A 198 -11.69 -6.48 11.13
N GLU A 199 -10.49 -6.78 11.63
CA GLU A 199 -9.35 -5.87 11.76
C GLU A 199 -8.89 -5.39 10.38
N ALA A 200 -8.61 -6.34 9.49
CA ALA A 200 -8.20 -6.06 8.13
C ALA A 200 -9.32 -5.42 7.31
N ALA A 201 -10.59 -5.75 7.60
CA ALA A 201 -11.74 -5.08 7.00
C ALA A 201 -11.77 -3.59 7.32
N ILE A 202 -11.57 -3.24 8.60
CA ILE A 202 -11.51 -1.85 9.07
C ILE A 202 -10.32 -1.12 8.44
N ILE A 203 -9.12 -1.69 8.51
CA ILE A 203 -7.92 -1.04 7.95
C ILE A 203 -8.06 -0.87 6.44
N SER A 204 -8.58 -1.87 5.71
CA SER A 204 -8.81 -1.75 4.25
C SER A 204 -9.84 -0.67 3.92
N ALA A 205 -10.91 -0.53 4.71
CA ALA A 205 -11.88 0.55 4.53
C ALA A 205 -11.26 1.92 4.78
N VAL A 206 -10.40 2.06 5.82
CA VAL A 206 -9.62 3.27 6.07
C VAL A 206 -8.74 3.60 4.87
N VAL A 207 -8.04 2.61 4.30
CA VAL A 207 -7.16 2.81 3.13
C VAL A 207 -7.95 3.27 1.92
N ALA A 208 -9.09 2.62 1.61
CA ALA A 208 -9.96 3.06 0.53
C ALA A 208 -10.42 4.51 0.72
N GLY A 209 -10.77 4.89 1.95
CA GLY A 209 -11.13 6.25 2.32
C GLY A 209 -9.97 7.25 2.12
N ALA A 210 -8.80 6.93 2.64
CA ALA A 210 -7.60 7.77 2.50
C ALA A 210 -7.23 7.97 1.03
N LEU A 211 -7.32 6.93 0.20
CA LEU A 211 -7.10 7.04 -1.25
C LEU A 211 -8.16 7.92 -1.94
N ALA A 212 -9.42 7.85 -1.52
CA ALA A 212 -10.46 8.76 -2.02
C ALA A 212 -10.16 10.22 -1.66
N GLY A 213 -9.68 10.48 -0.44
CA GLY A 213 -9.19 11.79 -0.03
C GLY A 213 -7.98 12.25 -0.84
N PHE A 214 -7.00 11.36 -1.04
CA PHE A 214 -5.80 11.62 -1.82
C PHE A 214 -6.09 11.93 -3.29
N LEU A 215 -7.08 11.26 -3.89
CA LEU A 215 -7.46 11.44 -5.28
C LEU A 215 -7.86 12.90 -5.59
N LYS A 216 -8.35 13.66 -4.60
CA LYS A 216 -8.59 15.11 -4.74
C LYS A 216 -7.33 15.87 -5.18
N TYR A 217 -6.17 15.46 -4.70
CA TYR A 217 -4.87 16.08 -4.98
C TYR A 217 -4.12 15.39 -6.12
N ASN A 218 -4.42 14.12 -6.41
CA ASN A 218 -3.69 13.31 -7.38
C ASN A 218 -4.38 13.15 -8.74
N LYS A 219 -5.67 13.52 -8.87
CA LYS A 219 -6.38 13.51 -10.16
C LYS A 219 -5.71 14.42 -11.21
N PRO A 220 -5.86 14.15 -12.51
CA PRO A 220 -5.29 14.99 -13.57
C PRO A 220 -5.79 16.46 -13.50
N LYS A 221 -4.93 17.48 -13.52
CA LYS A 221 -3.45 17.48 -13.38
C LYS A 221 -3.04 17.34 -11.90
N ALA A 222 -2.17 16.38 -11.58
CA ALA A 222 -1.79 16.07 -10.21
C ALA A 222 -1.04 17.23 -9.52
N GLN A 223 -1.38 17.49 -8.25
CA GLN A 223 -0.70 18.44 -7.38
C GLN A 223 0.41 17.80 -6.54
N VAL A 224 0.34 16.48 -6.37
CA VAL A 224 1.31 15.66 -5.62
C VAL A 224 1.23 14.21 -6.11
N PHE A 225 2.38 13.55 -6.22
CA PHE A 225 2.50 12.12 -6.47
C PHE A 225 2.63 11.33 -5.17
N MET A 226 2.13 10.11 -5.15
CA MET A 226 2.18 9.24 -3.98
C MET A 226 3.63 8.86 -3.69
N GLY A 227 4.41 8.53 -4.73
CA GLY A 227 5.82 8.18 -4.61
C GLY A 227 6.01 6.78 -4.04
N ASP A 228 7.26 6.36 -3.91
CA ASP A 228 7.60 5.03 -3.40
C ASP A 228 7.16 4.87 -1.94
N THR A 229 7.14 5.97 -1.19
CA THR A 229 6.65 6.03 0.20
C THR A 229 5.26 5.41 0.36
N GLY A 230 4.31 5.80 -0.49
CA GLY A 230 2.93 5.33 -0.39
C GLY A 230 2.69 4.04 -1.17
N SER A 231 3.21 3.96 -2.39
CA SER A 231 2.88 2.87 -3.30
C SER A 231 3.46 1.52 -2.86
N LEU A 232 4.69 1.49 -2.33
CA LEU A 232 5.25 0.25 -1.75
C LEU A 232 4.50 -0.19 -0.51
N ALA A 233 4.12 0.76 0.35
CA ALA A 233 3.37 0.52 1.58
C ALA A 233 1.98 -0.06 1.30
N LEU A 234 1.24 0.54 0.38
CA LEU A 234 -0.10 0.08 0.04
C LEU A 234 -0.08 -1.29 -0.65
N GLY A 235 0.81 -1.51 -1.61
CA GLY A 235 0.92 -2.81 -2.28
C GLY A 235 1.38 -3.93 -1.32
N GLY A 236 2.32 -3.64 -0.41
CA GLY A 236 2.74 -4.59 0.63
C GLY A 236 1.63 -4.90 1.64
N PHE A 237 0.81 -3.88 1.99
CA PHE A 237 -0.30 -4.01 2.92
C PHE A 237 -1.44 -4.91 2.40
N VAL A 238 -1.93 -4.71 1.15
CA VAL A 238 -3.03 -5.53 0.58
C VAL A 238 -2.76 -7.01 0.78
N VAL A 239 -1.54 -7.40 0.43
CA VAL A 239 -1.14 -8.80 0.37
C VAL A 239 -0.79 -9.35 1.74
N SER A 240 -0.11 -8.56 2.58
CA SER A 240 0.16 -8.97 3.97
C SER A 240 -1.14 -9.19 4.75
N ALA A 241 -2.14 -8.32 4.55
CA ALA A 241 -3.47 -8.50 5.12
C ALA A 241 -4.13 -9.79 4.57
N ALA A 242 -4.14 -10.02 3.25
CA ALA A 242 -4.73 -11.22 2.67
C ALA A 242 -4.09 -12.53 3.19
N TYR A 243 -2.78 -12.56 3.39
CA TYR A 243 -2.06 -13.72 3.93
C TYR A 243 -2.33 -13.96 5.41
N MET A 244 -2.36 -12.91 6.23
CA MET A 244 -2.72 -13.04 7.65
C MET A 244 -4.10 -13.66 7.86
N LEU A 245 -4.96 -13.55 6.86
CA LEU A 245 -6.34 -14.04 6.88
C LEU A 245 -6.54 -15.38 6.17
N LYS A 246 -5.48 -15.95 5.58
CA LYS A 246 -5.51 -17.17 4.76
C LYS A 246 -6.44 -17.09 3.54
N ILE A 247 -6.54 -15.91 2.91
CA ILE A 247 -7.32 -15.72 1.67
C ILE A 247 -6.43 -15.23 0.52
N PRO A 248 -5.36 -15.97 0.15
CA PRO A 248 -4.43 -15.53 -0.88
C PRO A 248 -5.07 -15.52 -2.29
N LEU A 249 -6.11 -16.33 -2.53
CA LEU A 249 -6.84 -16.38 -3.80
C LEU A 249 -7.52 -15.06 -4.19
N PHE A 250 -7.67 -14.13 -3.25
CA PHE A 250 -8.25 -12.83 -3.52
C PHE A 250 -7.25 -11.84 -4.12
N ILE A 251 -5.94 -12.09 -3.94
CA ILE A 251 -4.88 -11.22 -4.43
C ILE A 251 -4.96 -11.03 -5.96
N PRO A 252 -5.14 -12.07 -6.80
CA PRO A 252 -5.29 -11.87 -8.24
C PRO A 252 -6.52 -11.05 -8.66
N ILE A 253 -7.60 -11.06 -7.87
CA ILE A 253 -8.84 -10.32 -8.18
C ILE A 253 -8.65 -8.83 -7.87
N VAL A 254 -8.05 -8.50 -6.72
CA VAL A 254 -7.78 -7.13 -6.30
C VAL A 254 -6.61 -6.52 -7.06
N ALA A 255 -5.58 -7.33 -7.28
CA ALA A 255 -4.35 -6.92 -7.93
C ALA A 255 -4.37 -7.20 -9.43
N PHE A 256 -5.53 -7.50 -10.05
CA PHE A 256 -5.60 -7.85 -11.46
C PHE A 256 -4.98 -6.77 -12.36
N ILE A 257 -5.35 -5.51 -12.11
CA ILE A 257 -4.80 -4.36 -12.84
C ILE A 257 -3.28 -4.27 -12.60
N TYR A 258 -2.85 -4.42 -11.34
CA TYR A 258 -1.44 -4.35 -10.97
C TYR A 258 -0.63 -5.49 -11.62
N PHE A 259 -1.23 -6.67 -11.74
CA PHE A 259 -0.63 -7.83 -12.37
C PHE A 259 -0.48 -7.64 -13.88
N ILE A 260 -1.48 -7.10 -14.57
CA ILE A 260 -1.39 -6.74 -15.99
C ILE A 260 -0.29 -5.69 -16.21
N GLU A 261 -0.20 -4.68 -15.35
CA GLU A 261 0.86 -3.67 -15.43
C GLU A 261 2.26 -4.26 -15.24
N VAL A 262 2.42 -5.26 -14.36
CA VAL A 262 3.70 -5.98 -14.27
C VAL A 262 4.00 -6.76 -15.54
N LEU A 263 3.01 -7.46 -16.10
CA LEU A 263 3.18 -8.24 -17.33
C LEU A 263 3.48 -7.38 -18.56
N SER A 264 3.05 -6.12 -18.59
CA SER A 264 3.33 -5.23 -19.73
C SER A 264 4.80 -4.77 -19.78
N VAL A 265 5.52 -4.88 -18.66
CA VAL A 265 6.92 -4.47 -18.51
C VAL A 265 7.89 -5.64 -18.76
N ILE A 266 7.45 -6.88 -18.58
CA ILE A 266 8.22 -8.12 -18.81
C ILE A 266 8.19 -8.49 -20.29
#